data_AF-A0A7C5NAB1-F1
#
_entry.id   AF-A0A7C5NAB1-F1
#
_cell.length_a   1.000
_cell.length_b   1.000
_cell.length_c   1.000
_cell.angle_alpha   90.00
_cell.angle_beta   90.00
_cell.angle_gamma   90.00
#
_symmetry.space_group_name_H-M   'P 1'
#
loop_
_entity.id
_entity.type
_entity.pdbx_description
1 polymer ?
#
loop_
_entity_poly.entity_id
_entity_poly.type
_entity_poly.pdbx_seq_one_letter_code
_entity_poly.pdbx_strand_id
1 'polypeptide(L)'
;MPAPQPSTDTRRAARLVKVRSFDDRIRLIQRQTWRTVMDRDIRALATQLVTQRCRPADPKRGQGGWCVPERDRWAEAVVIFNFVRSRVRYTSDTYQVDTYQTGRRTLQLRAGDCDDYAILLSGLLLSIGHPMRFKSIELRDQLERGFSHIYPEVLVEPQLWRPLDASVSQIAGWEVLPSRVLRAR
;
A
#
# COMPACT_ATOMS: atom_id res chain seq x y z
N MET A 1 -18.14 20.75 -23.44
CA MET A 1 -18.33 20.50 -21.99
C MET A 1 -17.61 21.59 -21.22
N PRO A 2 -18.27 22.35 -20.34
CA PRO A 2 -17.61 23.40 -19.57
C PRO A 2 -16.72 22.79 -18.48
N ALA A 3 -15.54 23.39 -18.25
CA ALA A 3 -14.61 22.96 -17.22
C ALA A 3 -15.24 23.11 -15.81
N PRO A 4 -14.96 22.19 -14.87
CA PRO A 4 -15.46 22.32 -13.51
C PRO A 4 -14.87 23.56 -12.83
N GLN A 5 -15.74 24.40 -12.28
CA GLN A 5 -15.37 25.59 -11.49
C GLN A 5 -14.68 25.14 -10.18
N PRO A 6 -13.58 25.80 -9.76
CA PRO A 6 -12.87 25.43 -8.55
C PRO A 6 -13.71 25.77 -7.31
N SER A 7 -13.88 24.80 -6.42
CA SER A 7 -14.58 25.00 -5.15
C SER A 7 -13.83 26.00 -4.26
N THR A 8 -14.58 26.86 -3.59
CA THR A 8 -14.11 27.88 -2.64
C THR A 8 -13.79 27.30 -1.26
N ASP A 9 -13.30 26.06 -1.20
CA ASP A 9 -12.86 25.47 0.06
C ASP A 9 -11.48 26.06 0.41
N THR A 10 -11.43 26.78 1.53
CA THR A 10 -10.24 27.45 2.07
C THR A 10 -9.03 26.52 2.05
N ARG A 11 -8.14 26.77 1.09
CA ARG A 11 -6.96 25.96 0.79
C ARG A 11 -6.08 25.85 2.02
N ARG A 12 -6.12 24.70 2.70
CA ARG A 12 -4.97 24.26 3.48
C ARG A 12 -3.86 23.95 2.47
N ALA A 13 -2.99 24.93 2.22
CA ALA A 13 -1.85 24.74 1.33
C ALA A 13 -1.10 23.46 1.70
N ALA A 14 -0.67 22.70 0.68
CA ALA A 14 0.19 21.55 0.89
C ALA A 14 1.42 22.00 1.68
N ARG A 15 1.57 21.49 2.90
CA ARG A 15 2.69 21.86 3.75
C ARG A 15 3.91 21.08 3.29
N LEU A 16 4.84 21.77 2.64
CA LEU A 16 6.15 21.20 2.31
C LEU A 16 6.84 20.78 3.61
N VAL A 17 7.15 19.50 3.73
CA VAL A 17 7.97 18.97 4.82
C VAL A 17 9.35 18.70 4.27
N LYS A 18 10.38 19.27 4.88
CA LYS A 18 11.76 19.03 4.48
C LYS A 18 12.19 17.64 4.95
N VAL A 19 12.36 16.70 4.02
CA VAL A 19 12.98 15.39 4.27
C VAL A 19 14.50 15.59 4.28
N ARG A 20 15.17 15.25 5.39
CA ARG A 20 16.63 15.43 5.52
C ARG A 20 17.38 14.10 5.64
N SER A 21 16.66 13.02 5.89
CA SER A 21 17.24 11.71 6.18
C SER A 21 16.28 10.59 5.76
N PHE A 22 16.83 9.39 5.64
CA PHE A 22 16.05 8.16 5.47
C PHE A 22 15.01 8.00 6.59
N ASP A 23 15.38 8.26 7.84
CA ASP A 23 14.48 8.15 8.98
C ASP A 23 13.32 9.15 8.92
N ASP A 24 13.54 10.35 8.39
CA ASP A 24 12.46 11.32 8.16
C ASP A 24 11.47 10.81 7.12
N ARG A 25 11.95 10.21 6.03
CA ARG A 25 11.10 9.57 5.01
C ARG A 25 10.26 8.45 5.62
N ILE A 26 10.89 7.52 6.36
CA ILE A 26 10.18 6.42 7.03
C ILE A 26 9.12 6.95 8.01
N ARG A 27 9.44 7.99 8.79
CA ARG A 27 8.47 8.63 9.70
C ARG A 27 7.27 9.22 8.96
N LEU A 28 7.48 9.83 7.79
CA LEU A 28 6.40 10.38 6.98
C LEU A 28 5.51 9.29 6.39
N ILE A 29 6.12 8.22 5.88
CA ILE A 29 5.40 7.02 5.38
C ILE A 29 4.57 6.41 6.50
N GLN A 30 5.16 6.16 7.67
CA GLN A 30 4.44 5.63 8.84
C GLN A 30 3.29 6.55 9.26
N ARG A 31 3.51 7.87 9.26
CA ARG A 31 2.48 8.85 9.59
C ARG A 31 1.29 8.78 8.62
N GLN A 32 1.53 8.75 7.31
CA GLN A 32 0.42 8.63 6.34
C GLN A 32 -0.24 7.26 6.40
N THR A 33 0.52 6.21 6.68
CA THR A 33 -0.01 4.85 6.91
C THR A 33 -1.00 4.86 8.06
N TRP A 34 -0.64 5.40 9.23
CA TRP A 34 -1.57 5.49 10.36
C TRP A 34 -2.80 6.35 10.08
N ARG A 35 -2.64 7.46 9.34
CA ARG A 35 -3.81 8.25 8.90
C ARG A 35 -4.72 7.46 7.97
N THR A 36 -4.15 6.57 7.15
CA THR A 36 -4.88 5.67 6.25
C THR A 36 -5.60 4.57 7.03
N VAL A 37 -4.95 3.97 8.04
CA VAL A 37 -5.55 2.96 8.94
C VAL A 37 -6.76 3.53 9.68
N MET A 38 -6.67 4.79 10.13
CA MET A 38 -7.75 5.46 10.88
C MET A 38 -8.88 5.98 9.99
N ASP A 39 -8.77 5.87 8.66
CA ASP A 39 -9.82 6.27 7.74
C ASP A 39 -10.90 5.18 7.65
N ARG A 40 -12.15 5.55 7.97
CA ARG A 40 -13.29 4.62 7.99
C ARG A 40 -13.57 4.04 6.61
N ASP A 41 -13.36 4.80 5.55
CA ASP A 41 -13.63 4.35 4.17
C ASP A 41 -12.58 3.33 3.72
N ILE A 42 -11.34 3.46 4.20
CA ILE A 42 -10.28 2.47 3.95
C ILE A 42 -10.61 1.15 4.63
N ARG A 43 -11.01 1.19 5.91
CA ARG A 43 -11.40 -0.02 6.63
C ARG A 43 -12.62 -0.69 6.00
N ALA A 44 -13.63 0.11 5.60
CA ALA A 44 -14.81 -0.39 4.92
C ALA A 44 -14.44 -1.08 3.59
N LEU A 45 -13.57 -0.44 2.79
CA LEU A 45 -13.08 -0.99 1.53
C LEU A 45 -12.31 -2.31 1.74
N ALA A 46 -11.34 -2.35 2.66
CA ALA A 46 -10.60 -3.58 2.97
C ALA A 46 -11.54 -4.71 3.40
N THR A 47 -12.51 -4.41 4.26
CA THR A 47 -13.53 -5.37 4.70
C THR A 47 -14.38 -5.87 3.53
N GLN A 48 -14.80 -4.98 2.63
CA GLN A 48 -15.62 -5.36 1.47
C GLN A 48 -14.86 -6.30 0.52
N LEU A 49 -13.56 -6.08 0.32
CA LEU A 49 -12.74 -6.91 -0.57
C LEU A 49 -12.64 -8.37 -0.09
N VAL A 50 -12.62 -8.60 1.23
CA VAL A 50 -12.48 -9.95 1.80
C VAL A 50 -13.83 -10.62 2.13
N THR A 51 -14.90 -9.85 2.24
CA THR A 51 -16.27 -10.35 2.52
C THR A 51 -17.12 -10.55 1.25
N GLN A 52 -16.51 -10.52 0.06
CA GLN A 52 -17.23 -10.84 -1.17
C GLN A 52 -17.68 -12.31 -1.19
N ARG A 53 -18.92 -12.57 -1.61
CA ARG A 53 -19.46 -13.92 -1.78
C ARG A 53 -19.26 -14.43 -3.20
N CYS A 54 -18.76 -15.66 -3.31
CA CYS A 54 -18.57 -16.38 -4.57
C CYS A 54 -19.36 -17.69 -4.64
N ARG A 55 -19.85 -18.20 -3.50
CA ARG A 55 -20.65 -19.42 -3.44
C ARG A 55 -21.75 -19.28 -2.37
N PRO A 56 -22.82 -20.09 -2.44
CA PRO A 56 -23.75 -20.21 -1.33
C PRO A 56 -23.02 -20.68 -0.07
N ALA A 57 -23.48 -20.25 1.10
CA ALA A 57 -22.97 -20.75 2.37
C ALA A 57 -23.32 -22.24 2.51
N ASP A 58 -22.37 -23.06 2.97
CA ASP A 58 -22.61 -24.47 3.24
C ASP A 58 -23.41 -24.62 4.55
N PRO A 59 -24.66 -25.11 4.50
CA PRO A 59 -25.51 -25.25 5.69
C PRO A 59 -24.93 -26.22 6.73
N LYS A 60 -24.06 -27.15 6.33
CA LYS A 60 -23.48 -28.18 7.19
C LYS A 60 -22.18 -27.75 7.87
N ARG A 61 -21.48 -26.76 7.33
CA ARG A 61 -20.21 -26.25 7.88
C ARG A 61 -20.34 -24.96 8.68
N GLY A 62 -21.50 -24.28 8.62
CA GLY A 62 -21.79 -23.05 9.38
C GLY A 62 -20.94 -21.82 8.99
N GLN A 63 -19.95 -21.99 8.13
CA GLN A 63 -18.97 -21.03 7.63
C GLN A 63 -18.74 -21.32 6.14
N GLY A 64 -18.61 -20.29 5.31
CA GLY A 64 -18.25 -20.44 3.90
C GLY A 64 -19.10 -19.66 2.89
N GLY A 65 -18.70 -19.77 1.62
CA GLY A 65 -19.28 -19.00 0.51
C GLY A 65 -18.51 -17.74 0.13
N TRP A 66 -17.49 -17.38 0.91
CA TRP A 66 -16.60 -16.25 0.64
C TRP A 66 -15.66 -16.56 -0.53
N CYS A 67 -15.36 -15.55 -1.33
CA CYS A 67 -14.33 -15.62 -2.38
C CYS A 67 -12.93 -15.78 -1.78
N VAL A 68 -12.71 -15.20 -0.61
CA VAL A 68 -11.49 -15.29 0.17
C VAL A 68 -11.77 -16.16 1.39
N PRO A 69 -11.05 -17.27 1.60
CA PRO A 69 -11.26 -18.12 2.76
C PRO A 69 -11.03 -17.37 4.08
N GLU A 70 -11.87 -17.65 5.09
CA GLU A 70 -11.74 -17.06 6.41
C GLU A 70 -10.43 -17.47 7.07
N ARG A 71 -9.76 -16.51 7.74
CA ARG A 71 -8.49 -16.71 8.47
C ARG A 71 -7.29 -17.07 7.57
N ASP A 72 -7.46 -17.08 6.25
CA ASP A 72 -6.34 -17.20 5.32
C ASP A 72 -5.72 -15.83 5.08
N ARG A 73 -4.72 -15.51 5.91
CA ARG A 73 -4.07 -14.20 5.86
C ARG A 73 -3.43 -13.93 4.50
N TRP A 74 -2.92 -14.95 3.83
CA TRP A 74 -2.29 -14.77 2.53
C TRP A 74 -3.31 -14.52 1.44
N ALA A 75 -4.43 -15.24 1.42
CA ALA A 75 -5.51 -14.99 0.46
C ALA A 75 -6.10 -13.57 0.60
N GLU A 76 -6.28 -13.10 1.84
CA GLU A 76 -6.70 -11.72 2.12
C GLU A 76 -5.67 -10.69 1.61
N ALA A 77 -4.38 -10.93 1.84
CA ALA A 77 -3.31 -10.08 1.32
C ALA A 77 -3.28 -10.03 -0.22
N VAL A 78 -3.45 -11.18 -0.89
CA VAL A 78 -3.42 -11.30 -2.35
C VAL A 78 -4.59 -10.54 -2.99
N VAL A 79 -5.82 -10.65 -2.45
CA VAL A 79 -6.96 -9.92 -3.03
C VAL A 79 -6.78 -8.40 -2.92
N ILE A 80 -6.26 -7.92 -1.78
CA ILE A 80 -6.00 -6.50 -1.55
C ILE A 80 -4.86 -6.01 -2.45
N PHE A 81 -3.80 -6.80 -2.59
CA PHE A 81 -2.70 -6.54 -3.52
C PHE A 81 -3.20 -6.32 -4.95
N ASN A 82 -3.99 -7.27 -5.45
CA ASN A 82 -4.53 -7.23 -6.82
C ASN A 82 -5.48 -6.03 -7.01
N PHE A 83 -6.28 -5.70 -5.99
CA PHE A 83 -7.10 -4.50 -6.00
C PHE A 83 -6.24 -3.24 -6.16
N VAL A 84 -5.21 -3.05 -5.33
CA VAL A 84 -4.35 -1.86 -5.42
C VAL A 84 -3.64 -1.79 -6.78
N ARG A 85 -3.06 -2.91 -7.24
CA ARG A 85 -2.34 -2.99 -8.52
C ARG A 85 -3.22 -2.61 -9.72
N SER A 86 -4.51 -2.97 -9.69
CA SER A 86 -5.47 -2.68 -10.76
C SER A 86 -6.11 -1.29 -10.67
N ARG A 87 -5.98 -0.59 -9.54
CA ARG A 87 -6.67 0.70 -9.29
C ARG A 87 -5.74 1.91 -9.29
N VAL A 88 -4.44 1.70 -9.09
CA VAL A 88 -3.44 2.77 -9.02
C VAL A 88 -2.45 2.60 -10.16
N ARG A 89 -2.08 3.72 -10.79
CA ARG A 89 -1.02 3.82 -11.78
C ARG A 89 0.25 4.39 -11.15
N TYR A 90 1.39 3.73 -11.36
CA TYR A 90 2.67 4.27 -10.95
C TYR A 90 2.91 5.64 -11.60
N THR A 91 3.16 6.64 -10.77
CA THR A 91 3.42 8.03 -11.18
C THR A 91 4.50 8.57 -10.27
N SER A 92 5.56 9.13 -10.84
CA SER A 92 6.62 9.76 -10.07
C SER A 92 6.11 10.93 -9.24
N ASP A 93 6.85 11.24 -8.19
CA ASP A 93 6.70 12.45 -7.41
C ASP A 93 6.72 13.73 -8.26
N THR A 94 6.26 14.82 -7.63
CA THR A 94 6.43 16.15 -8.21
C THR A 94 7.93 16.41 -8.40
N TYR A 95 8.30 17.02 -9.54
CA TYR A 95 9.70 17.23 -9.89
C TYR A 95 10.47 17.91 -8.73
N GLN A 96 11.54 17.25 -8.27
CA GLN A 96 12.41 17.65 -7.15
C GLN A 96 11.74 17.71 -5.76
N VAL A 97 10.54 17.16 -5.58
CA VAL A 97 9.80 17.21 -4.31
C VAL A 97 9.15 15.87 -4.02
N ASP A 98 9.64 15.18 -2.99
CA ASP A 98 8.99 13.97 -2.47
C ASP A 98 7.58 14.29 -1.96
N THR A 99 6.60 13.50 -2.38
CA THR A 99 5.21 13.63 -1.94
C THR A 99 4.74 12.36 -1.25
N TYR A 100 4.06 12.52 -0.12
CA TYR A 100 3.59 11.40 0.69
C TYR A 100 2.09 11.54 0.91
N GLN A 101 1.32 10.69 0.24
CA GLN A 101 -0.13 10.76 0.26
C GLN A 101 -0.72 9.76 1.25
N THR A 102 -1.89 10.06 1.79
CA THR A 102 -2.71 9.04 2.46
C THR A 102 -3.28 8.06 1.43
N GLY A 103 -3.52 6.81 1.79
CA GLY A 103 -4.11 5.83 0.87
C GLY A 103 -5.45 6.27 0.27
N ARG A 104 -6.28 7.01 1.01
CA ARG A 104 -7.51 7.62 0.45
C ARG A 104 -7.22 8.56 -0.71
N ARG A 105 -6.17 9.38 -0.59
CA ARG A 105 -5.77 10.32 -1.63
C ARG A 105 -5.19 9.59 -2.84
N THR A 106 -4.37 8.55 -2.60
CA THR A 106 -3.86 7.67 -3.66
C THR A 106 -5.01 7.02 -4.46
N LEU A 107 -6.06 6.54 -3.78
CA LEU A 107 -7.25 5.97 -4.45
C LEU A 107 -8.06 7.02 -5.23
N GLN A 108 -8.20 8.24 -4.71
CA GLN A 108 -8.88 9.34 -5.41
C GLN A 108 -8.15 9.75 -6.68
N LEU A 109 -6.82 9.88 -6.61
CA LEU A 109 -5.99 10.27 -7.75
C LEU A 109 -5.73 9.11 -8.71
N ARG A 110 -5.85 7.86 -8.24
CA ARG A 110 -5.44 6.65 -8.96
C ARG A 110 -3.98 6.69 -9.40
N ALA A 111 -3.16 7.40 -8.65
CA ALA A 111 -1.77 7.67 -8.97
C ALA A 111 -0.93 7.80 -7.70
N GLY A 112 0.30 7.28 -7.76
CA GLY A 112 1.30 7.39 -6.70
C GLY A 112 2.58 6.65 -7.08
N ASP A 113 3.64 6.83 -6.29
CA ASP A 113 4.94 6.20 -6.47
C ASP A 113 5.12 5.00 -5.50
N CYS A 114 6.34 4.48 -5.31
CA CYS A 114 6.56 3.35 -4.40
C CYS A 114 6.10 3.63 -2.95
N ASP A 115 6.26 4.86 -2.45
CA ASP A 115 5.85 5.25 -1.10
C ASP A 115 4.33 5.20 -0.96
N ASP A 116 3.61 5.77 -1.93
CA ASP A 116 2.14 5.82 -1.92
C ASP A 116 1.51 4.42 -2.02
N TYR A 117 2.08 3.52 -2.82
CA TYR A 117 1.63 2.13 -2.89
C TYR A 117 1.86 1.41 -1.56
N ALA A 118 3.03 1.61 -0.94
CA ALA A 118 3.37 1.00 0.34
C ALA A 118 2.44 1.49 1.46
N ILE A 119 2.12 2.79 1.49
CA ILE A 119 1.17 3.41 2.42
C ILE A 119 -0.24 2.83 2.23
N LEU A 120 -0.73 2.77 0.99
CA LEU A 120 -2.08 2.28 0.70
C LEU A 120 -2.24 0.79 1.06
N LEU A 121 -1.32 -0.07 0.62
CA LEU A 121 -1.35 -1.50 0.93
C LEU A 121 -1.29 -1.76 2.44
N SER A 122 -0.34 -1.11 3.12
CA SER A 122 -0.19 -1.25 4.58
C SER A 122 -1.43 -0.74 5.30
N GLY A 123 -1.99 0.39 4.86
CA GLY A 123 -3.21 0.97 5.44
C GLY A 123 -4.42 0.05 5.32
N LEU A 124 -4.66 -0.54 4.14
CA LEU A 124 -5.75 -1.50 3.93
C LEU A 124 -5.58 -2.73 4.81
N LEU A 125 -4.39 -3.35 4.81
CA LEU A 125 -4.13 -4.59 5.55
C LEU A 125 -4.08 -4.41 7.07
N LEU A 126 -3.42 -3.36 7.56
CA LEU A 126 -3.42 -3.03 9.00
C LEU A 126 -4.84 -2.75 9.50
N SER A 127 -5.70 -2.13 8.68
CA SER A 127 -7.09 -1.82 9.08
C SER A 127 -7.96 -3.05 9.35
N ILE A 128 -7.58 -4.21 8.80
CA ILE A 128 -8.23 -5.51 9.00
C ILE A 128 -7.33 -6.51 9.78
N GLY A 129 -6.32 -6.02 10.51
CA GLY A 129 -5.61 -6.83 11.51
C GLY A 129 -4.42 -7.64 10.98
N HIS A 130 -3.82 -7.23 9.85
CA HIS A 130 -2.57 -7.82 9.36
C HIS A 130 -1.36 -7.03 9.85
N PRO A 131 -0.43 -7.66 10.58
CA PRO A 131 0.84 -7.03 10.92
C PRO A 131 1.66 -6.77 9.65
N MET A 132 2.19 -5.55 9.53
CA MET A 132 2.96 -5.08 8.39
C MET A 132 4.31 -4.52 8.85
N ARG A 133 5.32 -4.62 7.99
CA ARG A 133 6.58 -3.85 8.12
C ARG A 133 6.98 -3.30 6.77
N PHE A 134 7.79 -2.26 6.75
CA PHE A 134 8.38 -1.75 5.52
C PHE A 134 9.77 -2.33 5.33
N LYS A 135 10.09 -2.63 4.08
CA LYS A 135 11.43 -2.97 3.64
C LYS A 135 11.86 -1.96 2.60
N SER A 136 12.99 -1.31 2.84
CA SER A 136 13.59 -0.40 1.88
C SER A 136 14.89 -0.97 1.35
N ILE A 137 15.10 -0.85 0.05
CA ILE A 137 16.27 -1.38 -0.63
C ILE A 137 16.97 -0.29 -1.41
N GLU A 138 18.28 -0.44 -1.53
CA GLU A 138 19.11 0.24 -2.50
C GLU A 138 19.54 -0.76 -3.56
N LEU A 139 19.27 -0.41 -4.81
CA LEU A 139 19.61 -1.27 -5.96
C LEU A 139 21.01 -0.92 -6.49
N ARG A 140 21.76 -1.95 -6.88
CA ARG A 140 23.14 -1.81 -7.41
C ARG A 140 23.23 -0.95 -8.68
N ASP A 141 22.16 -0.91 -9.47
CA ASP A 141 22.05 -0.12 -10.69
C ASP A 141 21.47 1.29 -10.46
N GLN A 142 21.22 1.68 -9.20
CA GLN A 142 20.64 2.97 -8.81
C GLN A 142 21.40 3.65 -7.66
N LEU A 143 22.72 3.48 -7.61
CA LEU A 143 23.57 3.93 -6.50
C LEU A 143 23.38 5.41 -6.13
N GLU A 144 23.22 6.29 -7.12
CA GLU A 144 23.06 7.73 -6.90
C GLU A 144 21.76 8.09 -6.16
N ARG A 145 20.77 7.18 -6.15
CA ARG A 145 19.47 7.38 -5.49
C ARG A 145 19.43 6.88 -4.05
N GLY A 146 20.45 6.16 -3.58
CA GLY A 146 20.45 5.54 -2.25
C GLY A 146 19.31 4.52 -2.08
N PHE A 147 18.64 4.53 -0.92
CA PHE A 147 17.41 3.74 -0.68
C PHE A 147 16.29 4.20 -1.64
N SER A 148 16.31 3.67 -2.85
CA SER A 148 15.51 4.13 -3.98
C SER A 148 14.13 3.50 -4.04
N HIS A 149 13.91 2.42 -3.30
CA HIS A 149 12.68 1.65 -3.37
C HIS A 149 12.23 1.18 -1.99
N ILE A 150 10.92 1.19 -1.75
CA ILE A 150 10.30 0.69 -0.53
C ILE A 150 9.05 -0.09 -0.88
N TYR A 151 8.80 -1.15 -0.12
CA TYR A 151 7.58 -1.94 -0.22
C TYR A 151 7.24 -2.57 1.13
N PRO A 152 5.97 -2.88 1.37
CA PRO A 152 5.57 -3.53 2.60
C PRO A 152 5.73 -5.05 2.54
N GLU A 153 5.94 -5.65 3.71
CA GLU A 153 5.85 -7.09 3.93
C GLU A 153 4.71 -7.37 4.93
N VAL A 154 3.93 -8.41 4.67
CA VAL A 154 2.84 -8.88 5.53
C VAL A 154 3.26 -10.13 6.29
N LEU A 155 2.93 -10.21 7.58
CA LEU A 155 3.11 -11.42 8.37
C LEU A 155 1.95 -12.39 8.12
N VAL A 156 2.21 -13.49 7.42
CA VAL A 156 1.17 -14.48 7.08
C VAL A 156 1.13 -15.67 8.04
N GLU A 157 2.27 -16.01 8.62
CA GLU A 157 2.44 -17.05 9.64
C GLU A 157 3.48 -16.58 10.66
N PRO A 158 3.60 -17.22 11.84
CA PRO A 158 4.67 -16.88 12.77
C PRO A 158 6.03 -16.85 12.08
N GLN A 159 6.68 -15.69 12.11
CA GLN A 159 7.98 -15.42 11.49
C GLN A 159 8.04 -15.43 9.95
N LEU A 160 6.93 -15.71 9.25
CA LEU A 160 6.88 -15.68 7.79
C LEU A 160 6.35 -14.34 7.28
N TRP A 161 7.29 -13.48 6.87
CA TRP A 161 7.00 -12.23 6.19
C TRP A 161 7.00 -12.45 4.68
N ARG A 162 5.95 -11.97 3.99
CA ARG A 162 5.85 -12.02 2.52
C ARG A 162 5.79 -10.62 1.92
N PRO A 163 6.55 -10.34 0.85
CA PRO A 163 6.58 -9.03 0.22
C PRO A 163 5.32 -8.76 -0.58
N LEU A 164 4.88 -7.50 -0.57
CA LEU A 164 3.72 -6.99 -1.30
C LEU A 164 4.09 -5.71 -2.04
N ASP A 165 4.84 -5.83 -3.12
CA ASP A 165 5.21 -4.69 -3.96
C ASP A 165 4.26 -4.52 -5.16
N ALA A 166 3.18 -3.76 -4.96
CA ALA A 166 2.22 -3.47 -6.05
C ALA A 166 2.68 -2.30 -6.95
N SER A 167 3.81 -1.67 -6.65
CA SER A 167 4.34 -0.57 -7.46
C SER A 167 5.08 -1.06 -8.72
N VAL A 168 5.44 -2.35 -8.75
CA VAL A 168 6.07 -3.04 -9.88
C VAL A 168 5.09 -3.99 -10.60
N SER A 169 5.42 -4.38 -11.83
CA SER A 169 4.63 -5.34 -12.62
C SER A 169 4.89 -6.80 -12.22
N GLN A 170 4.66 -7.12 -10.94
CA GLN A 170 4.86 -8.45 -10.39
C GLN A 170 3.67 -8.91 -9.55
N ILE A 171 3.66 -10.20 -9.21
CA ILE A 171 2.63 -10.81 -8.36
C ILE A 171 2.93 -10.58 -6.87
N ALA A 172 1.90 -10.72 -6.03
CA ALA A 172 2.08 -10.75 -4.58
C ALA A 172 3.09 -11.84 -4.18
N GLY A 173 4.03 -11.50 -3.30
CA GLY A 173 5.08 -12.41 -2.84
C GLY A 173 6.32 -12.42 -3.71
N TRP A 174 6.34 -11.68 -4.82
CA TRP A 174 7.56 -11.45 -5.58
C TRP A 174 8.55 -10.61 -4.77
N GLU A 175 9.82 -10.98 -4.86
CA GLU A 175 10.94 -10.32 -4.20
C GLU A 175 12.05 -10.03 -5.21
N VAL A 176 12.73 -8.90 -5.03
CA VAL A 176 13.90 -8.58 -5.84
C VAL A 176 15.01 -9.62 -5.61
N LEU A 177 15.71 -10.00 -6.67
CA LEU A 177 16.83 -10.94 -6.55
C LEU A 177 17.91 -10.34 -5.63
N PRO A 178 18.43 -11.09 -4.63
CA PRO A 178 19.45 -10.61 -3.71
C PRO A 178 20.70 -10.06 -4.41
N SER A 179 21.05 -10.60 -5.58
CA SER A 179 22.18 -10.14 -6.39
C SER A 179 22.02 -8.69 -6.87
N ARG A 180 20.79 -8.17 -7.00
CA ARG A 180 20.52 -6.78 -7.41
C ARG A 180 20.47 -5.81 -6.23
N VAL A 181 20.37 -6.31 -5.00
CA VAL A 181 20.30 -5.49 -3.79
C VAL A 181 21.71 -5.19 -3.30
N LEU A 182 21.99 -3.91 -3.08
CA LEU A 182 23.22 -3.46 -2.43
C LEU A 182 23.05 -3.43 -0.91
N ARG A 183 21.98 -2.78 -0.44
CA ARG A 183 21.60 -2.68 0.97
C ARG A 183 20.09 -2.86 1.13
N ALA A 184 19.66 -3.42 2.26
CA ALA A 184 18.27 -3.49 2.67
C ALA A 184 18.13 -3.06 4.13
N ARG A 185 17.02 -2.42 4.48
CA ARG A 185 16.65 -1.99 5.83
C ARG A 185 15.17 -2.23 6.09
#